data_AF-A0ABC8R7X9-F1
#
_entry.id   AF-A0ABC8R7X9-F1
#
_cell.length_a   1.000
_cell.length_b   1.000
_cell.length_c   1.000
_cell.angle_alpha   90.00
_cell.angle_beta   90.00
_cell.angle_gamma   90.00
#
_symmetry.space_group_name_H-M   'P 1'
#
loop_
_entity.id
_entity.type
_entity.pdbx_description
1 polymer ?
#
loop_
_entity_poly.entity_id
_entity_poly.type
_entity_poly.pdbx_seq_one_letter_code
_entity_poly.pdbx_strand_id
1 'polypeptide(L)' 'MISLKPGVDKVPFDGKYLLPMDFKSVWEAMEECYKLGLSKNIGLSNFSCKKLNLLLATAKIPPAVNQVSLLASN' A
#
# COMPACT_ATOMS: atom_id res chain seq x y z
N MET A 1 5.50 2.54 -3.24
CA MET A 1 4.68 2.79 -4.44
C MET A 1 5.63 3.35 -5.48
N ILE A 2 5.74 2.74 -6.66
CA ILE A 2 6.59 3.24 -7.74
C ILE A 2 5.64 3.77 -8.79
N SER A 3 5.72 5.05 -9.11
CA SER A 3 4.91 5.64 -10.17
C SER A 3 5.56 5.29 -11.51
N LEU A 4 4.82 4.58 -12.37
CA LEU A 4 5.24 4.26 -13.73
C LEU A 4 4.29 4.95 -14.70
N LYS A 5 4.81 5.32 -15.87
CA LYS A 5 3.95 5.79 -16.96
C LYS A 5 3.01 4.65 -17.39
N PRO A 6 1.76 4.94 -17.78
CA PRO A 6 0.86 3.93 -18.33
C PRO A 6 1.52 3.16 -19.49
N GLY A 7 1.36 1.83 -19.51
CA GLY A 7 1.93 0.96 -20.55
C GLY A 7 3.38 0.48 -20.30
N VAL A 8 3.95 0.77 -19.12
CA VAL A 8 5.26 0.25 -18.72
C VAL A 8 5.07 -1.01 -17.87
N ASP A 9 5.11 -2.19 -18.51
CA ASP A 9 4.92 -3.49 -17.84
C ASP A 9 6.16 -3.98 -17.09
N LYS A 10 7.33 -3.40 -17.40
CA LYS A 10 8.60 -3.70 -16.74
C LYS A 10 9.12 -2.46 -16.05
N VAL A 11 9.36 -2.57 -14.75
CA VAL A 11 10.08 -1.53 -14.00
C VAL A 11 11.40 -1.25 -14.74
N PRO A 12 11.70 0.02 -15.11
CA PRO A 12 12.81 0.36 -15.99
C PRO A 12 14.19 0.31 -15.29
N PHE A 13 14.29 -0.45 -14.20
CA PHE A 13 15.48 -0.59 -13.39
C PHE A 13 15.58 -2.00 -12.81
N ASP A 14 16.82 -2.43 -12.64
CA ASP A 14 17.15 -3.72 -12.06
C ASP A 14 16.59 -3.83 -10.63
N GLY A 15 15.90 -4.94 -10.36
CA GLY A 15 15.29 -5.23 -9.05
C GLY A 15 16.29 -5.19 -7.90
N LYS A 16 17.60 -5.31 -8.15
CA LYS A 16 18.65 -5.16 -7.13
C LYS A 16 18.72 -3.76 -6.51
N TYR A 17 18.19 -2.73 -7.18
CA TYR A 17 18.14 -1.37 -6.66
C TYR A 17 16.84 -1.07 -5.89
N LEU A 18 15.94 -2.05 -5.79
CA LEU A 18 14.73 -1.91 -4.99
C LEU A 18 15.05 -2.12 -3.52
N LEU A 19 14.87 -1.06 -2.74
CA LEU A 19 14.91 -1.17 -1.29
C LEU A 19 13.59 -1.76 -0.76
N PRO A 20 13.65 -2.52 0.35
CA PRO A 20 12.45 -2.92 1.07
C PRO A 20 11.58 -1.70 1.39
N MET A 21 10.27 -1.83 1.19
CA MET A 21 9.35 -0.74 1.49
C MET A 21 9.08 -0.68 2.99
N ASP A 22 9.25 0.51 3.57
CA ASP A 22 8.83 0.78 4.94
C ASP A 22 7.32 1.05 4.98
N PHE A 23 6.55 -0.01 5.19
CA PHE A 23 5.08 0.08 5.27
C PHE A 23 4.60 0.92 6.45
N LYS A 24 5.36 0.97 7.56
CA LYS A 24 4.97 1.70 8.77
C LYS A 24 5.02 3.20 8.50
N SER A 25 6.15 3.70 8.01
CA SER A 25 6.30 5.14 7.71
C SER A 25 5.31 5.61 6.63
N VAL A 26 5.04 4.77 5.62
CA VAL A 26 4.03 5.09 4.60
C VAL A 26 2.63 5.16 5.21
N TRP A 27 2.27 4.20 6.08
CA TRP A 27 0.96 4.22 6.73
C TRP A 27 0.80 5.40 7.68
N GLU A 28 1.84 5.76 8.46
CA GLU A 28 1.81 6.95 9.33
C GLU A 28 1.55 8.24 8.53
N ALA A 29 2.12 8.36 7.32
CA ALA A 29 1.81 9.48 6.43
C ALA A 29 0.35 9.46 5.93
N MET A 30 -0.20 8.28 5.63
CA MET A 30 -1.62 8.12 5.26
C MET A 30 -2.55 8.49 6.42
N GLU A 31 -2.22 8.11 7.65
CA GLU A 31 -2.95 8.51 8.86
C GLU A 31 -2.94 10.02 9.04
N GLU A 32 -1.84 10.69 8.73
CA GLU A 32 -1.76 12.14 8.80
C GLU A 32 -2.62 12.83 7.73
N CYS A 33 -2.65 12.31 6.50
CA CYS A 33 -3.56 12.78 5.46
C CYS A 33 -5.04 12.68 5.90
N TYR A 34 -5.40 11.62 6.62
CA TYR A 34 -6.75 11.48 7.20
C TYR A 34 -7.01 12.54 8.28
N LYS A 35 -6.09 12.72 9.24
CA LYS A 35 -6.25 13.71 10.33
C LYS A 35 -6.34 15.15 9.83
N LEU A 36 -5.58 15.50 8.79
CA LEU A 36 -5.64 16.81 8.15
C LEU A 36 -6.92 17.02 7.32
N GLY A 37 -7.79 16.01 7.20
CA GLY A 37 -9.02 16.08 6.43
C GLY A 37 -8.82 16.03 4.91
N LEU A 38 -7.61 15.66 4.45
CA LEU A 38 -7.29 15.53 3.02
C LEU A 38 -7.92 14.29 2.39
N SER A 39 -8.32 13.33 3.22
CA SER A 39 -9.15 12.20 2.82
C SER A 39 -10.20 11.88 3.88
N LYS A 40 -11.39 11.44 3.44
CA LYS A 40 -12.44 10.93 4.33
C LYS A 40 -12.14 9.53 4.86
N ASN A 41 -11.35 8.73 4.14
CA ASN A 41 -10.99 7.35 4.49
C ASN A 41 -9.63 6.97 3.89
N ILE A 42 -8.92 6.05 4.52
CA ILE A 42 -7.66 5.49 4.02
C ILE A 42 -7.73 3.97 4.00
N GLY A 43 -7.03 3.35 3.05
CA GLY A 43 -7.10 1.92 2.82
C GLY A 43 -5.88 1.37 2.10
N LEU A 44 -5.90 0.07 1.87
CA LEU A 44 -4.84 -0.72 1.25
C LEU A 44 -5.34 -1.34 -0.05
N SER A 45 -4.40 -1.82 -0.86
CA SER A 45 -4.69 -2.60 -2.06
C SER A 45 -3.68 -3.73 -2.18
N ASN A 46 -4.18 -4.95 -2.40
CA ASN A 46 -3.41 -6.18 -2.59
C ASN A 46 -2.46 -6.52 -1.43
N PHE A 47 -2.87 -6.25 -0.18
CA PHE A 47 -2.14 -6.71 0.99
C PHE A 47 -2.50 -8.16 1.33
N SER A 48 -1.49 -9.00 1.55
CA SER A 48 -1.69 -10.34 2.10
C SER A 48 -1.97 -10.27 3.60
N CYS A 49 -2.58 -11.32 4.18
CA CYS A 49 -2.88 -11.38 5.62
C CYS A 49 -1.63 -11.15 6.49
N LYS A 50 -0.47 -11.69 6.09
CA LYS A 50 0.79 -11.48 6.81
C LYS A 50 1.22 -10.00 6.83
N LYS A 51 1.14 -9.31 5.69
CA LYS A 51 1.48 -7.88 5.60
C LYS A 51 0.48 -7.02 6.37
N LEU A 52 -0.81 -7.38 6.29
CA LEU A 52 -1.88 -6.71 7.02
C LEU A 52 -1.66 -6.81 8.53
N ASN A 53 -1.37 -7.99 9.06
CA ASN A 53 -1.09 -8.19 10.49
C ASN A 53 0.11 -7.36 10.97
N LEU A 54 1.17 -7.27 10.17
CA LEU A 54 2.34 -6.45 10.49
C LEU A 54 1.98 -4.96 10.56
N LEU A 55 1.17 -4.46 9.61
CA LEU A 55 0.72 -3.06 9.60
C LEU A 55 -0.21 -2.76 10.79
N LEU A 56 -1.18 -3.65 11.05
CA LEU A 56 -2.15 -3.50 12.13
C LEU A 56 -1.51 -3.49 13.52
N ALA A 57 -0.33 -4.11 13.68
CA ALA A 57 0.39 -4.08 14.95
C ALA A 57 0.83 -2.67 15.37
N THR A 58 0.95 -1.73 14.42
CA THR A 58 1.39 -0.35 14.69
C THR A 58 0.41 0.74 14.26
N ALA A 59 -0.64 0.38 13.50
CA ALA A 59 -1.61 1.33 12.99
C ALA A 59 -2.45 1.96 14.11
N LYS A 60 -2.54 3.29 14.11
CA LYS A 60 -3.43 4.06 14.98
C LYS A 60 -4.82 4.19 14.35
N ILE A 61 -4.88 4.27 13.03
CA ILE A 61 -6.11 4.27 12.24
C ILE A 61 -6.11 3.00 11.39
N PRO A 62 -7.01 2.03 11.64
CA PRO A 62 -7.05 0.81 10.84
C PRO A 62 -7.50 1.13 9.40
N PRO A 63 -6.97 0.41 8.39
CA PRO A 63 -7.40 0.59 7.01
C PRO A 63 -8.89 0.27 6.87
N ALA A 64 -9.65 1.15 6.24
CA ALA A 64 -11.09 0.95 6.01
C ALA A 64 -11.37 -0.17 4.99
N VAL A 65 -10.42 -0.41 4.08
CA VAL A 65 -10.54 -1.40 3.01
C VAL A 65 -9.17 -1.97 2.68
N ASN A 66 -9.14 -3.23 2.23
CA ASN A 66 -8.04 -3.81 1.47
C ASN A 66 -8.60 -4.30 0.13
N GLN A 67 -8.40 -3.52 -0.93
CA GLN A 67 -8.92 -3.84 -2.26
C GLN A 67 -8.08 -4.97 -2.89
N VAL A 68 -8.69 -6.06 -3.32
CA VAL A 68 -7.99 -7.21 -3.94
C VAL A 68 -8.48 -7.46 -5.36
N SER A 69 -7.58 -7.95 -6.22
CA SER A 69 -7.97 -8.44 -7.55
C SER A 69 -8.63 -9.82 -7.42
N LEU A 70 -9.84 -9.96 -7.96
CA LEU A 70 -10.55 -11.22 -8.10
C LEU A 70 -10.55 -11.61 -9.58
N LEU A 71 -9.57 -12.38 -10.02
CA LEU A 71 -9.58 -13.02 -11.33
C LEU A 71 -9.85 -14.51 -11.13
N ALA A 72 -10.93 -15.01 -11.72
CA ALA A 72 -11.15 -16.44 -11.84
C ALA A 72 -10.06 -16.99 -12.78
N SER A 73 -9.25 -17.91 -12.29
CA SER A 73 -8.35 -18.69 -13.15
C SER A 73 -9.24 -19.71 -13.86
N ASN A 74 -9.53 -19.48 -15.14
CA ASN A 74 -10.17 -20.46 -16.01
C ASN A 74 -9.16 -21.52 -16.44
#